data_AF-G3Y7B1-F1
#
_entry.id   AF-G3Y7B1-F1
#
_cell.length_a   1.000
_cell.length_b   1.000
_cell.length_c   1.000
_cell.angle_alpha   90.00
_cell.angle_beta   90.00
_cell.angle_gamma   90.00
#
_symmetry.space_group_name_H-M   'P 1'
#
loop_
_entity.id
_entity.type
_entity.pdbx_description
1 polymer ?
#
loop_
_entity_poly.entity_id
_entity_poly.type
_entity_poly.pdbx_seq_one_letter_code
_entity_poly.pdbx_strand_id
1 'polypeptide(L)'
;MNQKPSVGSPEWHQIRKNNHKEVERRRREAINEGINQIARLVPNCDKNKGAILQRAIEYICQLHEEKKAMSERWDQNNMTTSHAINEISSQNSKLKIEVNRRGDIALKWLQRCRDAGLEFEDYEDSKELEPLDIDQGQV
;
A
#
# COMPACT_ATOMS: atom_id res chain seq x y z
N MET A 1 55.66 25.02 13.77
CA MET A 1 54.81 26.24 13.70
C MET A 1 54.82 26.74 12.27
N ASN A 2 53.77 26.49 11.49
CA ASN A 2 53.69 27.02 10.12
C ASN A 2 53.38 28.53 10.22
N GLN A 3 54.41 29.37 10.13
CA GLN A 3 54.22 30.82 10.09
C GLN A 3 53.36 31.16 8.87
N LYS A 4 52.26 31.88 9.09
CA LYS A 4 51.40 32.36 8.01
C LYS A 4 52.21 33.36 7.19
N PRO A 5 52.37 33.18 5.87
CA PRO A 5 53.21 34.06 5.06
C PRO A 5 52.66 35.49 5.06
N SER A 6 53.58 36.46 4.95
CA SER A 6 53.28 37.89 4.98
C SER A 6 52.27 38.27 3.89
N VAL A 7 51.26 39.05 4.25
CA VAL A 7 50.22 39.55 3.32
C VAL A 7 50.86 40.36 2.18
N GLY A 8 50.58 39.96 0.94
CA GLY A 8 51.20 40.55 -0.27
C GLY A 8 52.50 39.89 -0.73
N SER A 9 53.06 38.94 0.03
CA SER A 9 54.20 38.12 -0.42
C SER A 9 53.81 37.21 -1.60
N PRO A 10 54.74 36.91 -2.53
CA PRO A 10 54.53 35.88 -3.56
C PRO A 10 54.02 34.54 -3.01
N GLU A 11 54.51 34.13 -1.82
CA GLU A 11 54.06 32.91 -1.14
C GLU A 11 52.60 33.01 -0.68
N TRP A 12 52.18 34.16 -0.17
CA TRP A 12 50.80 34.41 0.24
C TRP A 12 49.83 34.35 -0.96
N HIS A 13 50.24 34.93 -2.10
CA HIS A 13 49.49 34.83 -3.35
C HIS A 13 49.39 33.38 -3.86
N GLN A 14 50.48 32.62 -3.77
CA GLN A 14 50.51 31.21 -4.18
C GLN A 14 49.63 30.32 -3.29
N ILE A 15 49.65 30.51 -1.96
CA ILE A 15 48.78 29.78 -1.03
C ILE A 15 47.31 30.07 -1.31
N ARG A 16 46.92 31.34 -1.52
CA ARG A 16 45.53 31.65 -1.91
C ARG A 16 45.14 30.96 -3.21
N LYS A 17 46.00 31.00 -4.23
CA LYS A 17 45.73 30.38 -5.53
C LYS A 17 45.55 28.86 -5.40
N ASN A 18 46.40 28.20 -4.62
CA ASN A 18 46.31 26.77 -4.35
C ASN A 18 45.05 26.42 -3.55
N ASN A 19 44.73 27.18 -2.51
CA ASN A 19 43.49 27.00 -1.75
C ASN A 19 42.25 27.18 -2.63
N HIS A 20 42.23 28.20 -3.48
CA HIS A 20 41.12 28.41 -4.42
C HIS A 20 40.97 27.24 -5.40
N LYS A 21 42.07 26.68 -5.90
CA LYS A 21 42.04 25.47 -6.76
C LYS A 21 41.50 24.27 -6.01
N GLU A 22 41.92 24.07 -4.76
CA GLU A 22 41.48 22.94 -3.95
C GLU A 22 39.98 23.03 -3.60
N VAL A 23 39.49 24.23 -3.24
CA VAL A 23 38.06 24.47 -3.01
C VAL A 23 37.25 24.12 -4.27
N GLU A 24 37.69 24.57 -5.43
CA GLU A 24 36.99 24.29 -6.69
C GLU A 24 37.08 22.81 -7.09
N ARG A 25 38.20 22.12 -6.81
CA ARG A 25 38.32 20.66 -7.02
C ARG A 25 37.29 19.90 -6.18
N ARG A 26 37.21 20.19 -4.87
CA ARG A 26 36.24 19.55 -3.97
C ARG A 26 34.80 19.81 -4.40
N ARG A 27 34.49 21.03 -4.85
CA ARG A 27 33.18 21.36 -5.40
C ARG A 27 32.84 20.49 -6.61
N ARG A 28 33.77 20.32 -7.56
CA ARG A 28 33.54 19.46 -8.74
C ARG A 28 33.37 17.99 -8.37
N GLU A 29 34.14 17.51 -7.40
CA GLU A 29 34.02 16.13 -6.91
C GLU A 29 32.67 15.87 -6.27
N ALA A 30 32.18 16.78 -5.42
CA ALA A 30 30.85 16.69 -4.84
C ALA A 30 29.74 16.67 -5.91
N ILE A 31 29.85 17.51 -6.94
CA ILE A 31 28.89 17.52 -8.07
C ILE A 31 28.95 16.21 -8.85
N ASN A 32 30.15 15.70 -9.15
CA ASN A 32 30.31 14.45 -9.89
C ASN A 32 29.74 13.26 -9.11
N GLU A 33 29.98 13.22 -7.80
CA GLU A 33 29.44 12.19 -6.93
C GLU A 33 27.91 12.24 -6.92
N GLY A 34 27.31 13.43 -6.80
CA GLY A 34 25.86 13.59 -6.89
C GLY A 34 25.28 13.09 -8.21
N ILE A 35 25.91 13.41 -9.35
CA ILE A 35 25.46 12.92 -10.67
C ILE A 35 25.58 11.39 -10.77
N ASN A 36 26.67 10.81 -10.26
CA ASN A 36 26.87 9.36 -10.27
C ASN A 36 25.85 8.62 -9.39
N GLN A 37 25.44 9.22 -8.26
CA GLN A 37 24.39 8.64 -7.41
C GLN A 37 23.04 8.61 -8.14
N ILE A 38 22.69 9.69 -8.83
CA ILE A 38 21.48 9.74 -9.67
C ILE A 38 21.53 8.64 -10.75
N ALA A 39 22.67 8.48 -11.42
CA ALA A 39 22.83 7.45 -12.46
C ALA A 39 22.65 6.02 -11.95
N ARG A 40 22.90 5.74 -10.67
CA ARG A 40 22.68 4.41 -10.06
C ARG A 40 21.21 4.13 -9.74
N LEU A 41 20.43 5.16 -9.45
CA LEU A 41 19.01 5.03 -9.09
C LEU A 41 18.09 4.99 -10.31
N VAL A 42 18.52 5.63 -11.39
CA VAL A 42 17.73 5.76 -12.61
C VAL A 42 18.11 4.62 -13.57
N PRO A 43 17.15 3.78 -14.00
CA PRO A 43 17.42 2.68 -14.91
C PRO A 43 17.83 3.18 -16.30
N ASN A 44 18.68 2.42 -17.00
CA ASN A 44 19.16 2.73 -18.35
C ASN A 44 19.85 4.10 -18.47
N CYS A 45 20.62 4.49 -17.45
CA CYS A 45 21.40 5.72 -17.49
C CYS A 45 22.72 5.56 -18.26
N ASP A 46 22.97 6.50 -19.16
CA ASP A 46 24.23 6.63 -19.90
C ASP A 46 25.37 7.20 -19.03
N LYS A 47 26.60 7.18 -19.54
CA LYS A 47 27.76 7.81 -18.87
C LYS A 47 27.83 9.33 -19.02
N ASN A 48 26.99 9.92 -19.87
CA ASN A 48 26.98 11.36 -20.12
C ASN A 48 26.17 12.10 -19.05
N LYS A 49 26.78 13.08 -18.36
CA LYS A 49 26.13 13.90 -17.33
C LYS A 49 24.83 14.55 -17.79
N GLY A 50 24.78 15.06 -19.02
CA GLY A 50 23.56 15.68 -19.55
C GLY A 50 22.43 14.67 -19.75
N ALA A 51 22.76 13.49 -20.28
CA ALA A 51 21.81 12.41 -20.48
C ALA A 51 21.30 11.84 -19.14
N ILE A 52 22.17 11.69 -18.13
CA ILE A 52 21.79 11.26 -16.78
C ILE A 52 20.74 12.21 -16.19
N LEU A 53 20.97 13.52 -16.28
CA LEU A 53 20.04 14.51 -15.74
C LEU A 53 18.69 14.48 -16.47
N GLN A 54 18.70 14.41 -17.79
CA GLN A 54 17.48 14.31 -18.59
C GLN A 54 16.69 13.03 -18.27
N ARG A 55 17.39 11.89 -18.20
CA ARG A 55 16.77 10.60 -17.90
C ARG A 55 16.22 10.54 -16.48
N ALA A 56 16.87 11.21 -15.52
CA ALA A 56 16.38 11.34 -14.16
C ALA A 56 15.05 12.11 -14.09
N ILE A 57 14.93 13.20 -14.85
CA ILE A 57 13.69 13.98 -14.93
C ILE A 57 12.56 13.09 -15.49
N GLU A 58 12.81 12.41 -16.61
CA GLU A 58 11.84 11.50 -17.23
C GLU A 58 11.40 10.39 -16.27
N TYR A 59 12.36 9.79 -15.55
CA TYR A 59 12.06 8.73 -14.60
C TYR A 59 11.26 9.23 -13.40
N ILE A 60 11.53 10.43 -12.89
CA ILE A 60 10.73 11.04 -11.81
C ILE A 60 9.30 11.29 -12.28
N CYS A 61 9.12 11.82 -13.51
CA CYS A 61 7.79 12.00 -14.09
C CYS A 61 7.05 10.66 -14.23
N GLN A 62 7.72 9.64 -14.76
CA GLN A 62 7.17 8.29 -14.88
C GLN A 62 6.76 7.72 -13.50
N LEU A 63 7.61 7.82 -12.48
CA LEU A 63 7.29 7.35 -11.14
C LEU A 63 6.08 8.08 -10.53
N HIS A 64 5.92 9.38 -10.82
CA HIS A 64 4.74 10.13 -10.39
C HIS A 64 3.46 9.64 -11.08
N GLU A 65 3.53 9.38 -12.38
CA GLU A 65 2.41 8.84 -13.16
C GLU A 65 2.06 7.41 -12.71
N GLU A 66 3.05 6.54 -12.53
CA GLU A 66 2.88 5.18 -12.02
C GLU A 66 2.28 5.17 -10.63
N LYS A 67 2.74 6.06 -9.72
CA LYS A 67 2.16 6.20 -8.38
C LYS A 67 0.69 6.63 -8.46
N LYS A 68 0.36 7.58 -9.34
CA LYS A 68 -1.01 8.05 -9.53
C LYS A 68 -1.90 6.91 -10.05
N ALA A 69 -1.47 6.23 -11.11
CA ALA A 69 -2.20 5.10 -11.68
C ALA A 69 -2.38 3.94 -10.68
N MET A 70 -1.35 3.64 -9.87
CA MET A 70 -1.45 2.64 -8.81
C MET A 70 -2.47 3.04 -7.74
N SER A 71 -2.50 4.32 -7.34
CA SER A 71 -3.48 4.83 -6.39
C SER A 71 -4.90 4.70 -6.93
N GLU A 72 -5.14 5.13 -8.17
CA GLU A 72 -6.45 5.04 -8.83
C GLU A 72 -6.92 3.58 -8.94
N ARG A 73 -6.01 2.65 -9.30
CA ARG A 73 -6.30 1.22 -9.35
C ARG A 73 -6.62 0.65 -7.98
N TRP A 74 -5.89 1.07 -6.95
CA TRP A 74 -6.13 0.65 -5.57
C TRP A 74 -7.50 1.13 -5.09
N ASP A 75 -7.85 2.40 -5.32
CA ASP A 75 -9.16 2.96 -4.99
C ASP A 75 -10.29 2.19 -5.69
N GLN A 76 -10.15 1.93 -6.98
CA GLN A 76 -11.14 1.17 -7.76
C GLN A 76 -11.30 -0.26 -7.25
N ASN A 77 -10.20 -0.94 -6.94
CA ASN A 77 -10.23 -2.30 -6.40
C ASN A 77 -10.85 -2.35 -4.99
N ASN A 78 -10.54 -1.37 -4.15
CA ASN A 78 -11.09 -1.27 -2.80
C ASN A 78 -12.60 -1.01 -2.83
N MET A 79 -13.06 -0.12 -3.71
CA MET A 79 -14.49 0.12 -3.93
C MET A 79 -15.21 -1.13 -4.43
N THR A 80 -14.67 -1.80 -5.44
CA THR A 80 -15.25 -3.03 -6.00
C THR A 80 -15.33 -4.14 -4.95
N THR A 81 -14.26 -4.33 -4.17
CA THR A 81 -14.20 -5.33 -3.11
C THR A 81 -15.19 -5.00 -2.00
N SER A 82 -15.29 -3.73 -1.59
CA SER A 82 -16.25 -3.28 -0.57
C SER A 82 -17.69 -3.48 -1.03
N HIS A 83 -18.00 -3.19 -2.29
CA HIS A 83 -19.33 -3.48 -2.86
C HIS A 83 -19.66 -4.97 -2.87
N ALA A 84 -18.71 -5.82 -3.29
CA ALA A 84 -18.91 -7.27 -3.30
C ALA A 84 -19.10 -7.84 -1.87
N ILE A 85 -18.32 -7.35 -0.89
CA ILE A 85 -18.49 -7.73 0.51
C ILE A 85 -19.89 -7.33 1.01
N ASN A 86 -20.32 -6.10 0.75
CA ASN A 86 -21.63 -5.63 1.18
C ASN A 86 -22.78 -6.44 0.55
N GLU A 87 -22.66 -6.77 -0.74
CA GLU A 87 -23.64 -7.61 -1.43
C GLU A 87 -23.71 -9.02 -0.83
N ILE A 88 -22.56 -9.67 -0.64
CA ILE A 88 -22.47 -11.01 -0.04
C ILE A 88 -23.02 -11.00 1.38
N SER A 89 -22.64 -10.00 2.20
CA SER A 89 -23.14 -9.85 3.56
C SER A 89 -24.66 -9.68 3.59
N SER A 90 -25.22 -8.85 2.71
CA SER A 90 -26.67 -8.66 2.60
C SER A 90 -27.39 -9.95 2.18
N GLN A 91 -26.86 -10.68 1.21
CA GLN A 91 -27.41 -11.96 0.77
C GLN A 91 -27.33 -13.01 1.89
N ASN A 92 -26.22 -13.06 2.63
CA ASN A 92 -26.03 -13.98 3.74
C ASN A 92 -27.02 -13.70 4.87
N SER A 93 -27.24 -12.43 5.25
CA SER A 93 -28.25 -12.07 6.25
C SER A 93 -29.67 -12.48 5.82
N LYS A 94 -30.02 -12.32 4.54
CA LYS A 94 -31.32 -12.80 4.02
C LYS A 94 -31.46 -14.32 4.09
N LEU A 95 -30.40 -15.05 3.76
CA LEU A 95 -30.39 -16.51 3.84
C LEU A 95 -30.54 -16.98 5.29
N LYS A 96 -29.80 -16.38 6.23
CA LYS A 96 -29.93 -16.68 7.67
C LYS A 96 -31.35 -16.46 8.17
N ILE A 97 -32.00 -15.35 7.79
CA ILE A 97 -33.40 -15.08 8.12
C ILE A 97 -34.32 -16.20 7.61
N GLU A 98 -34.17 -16.62 6.36
CA GLU A 98 -35.03 -17.68 5.79
C GLU A 98 -34.74 -19.05 6.42
N VAL A 99 -33.49 -19.36 6.74
CA VAL A 99 -33.11 -20.58 7.48
C VAL A 99 -33.79 -20.60 8.84
N ASN A 100 -33.71 -19.50 9.61
CA ASN A 100 -34.36 -19.39 10.91
C ASN A 100 -35.88 -19.55 10.79
N ARG A 101 -36.50 -18.90 9.79
CA ARG A 101 -37.94 -19.02 9.54
C ARG A 101 -38.36 -20.46 9.25
N ARG A 102 -37.56 -21.20 8.47
CA ARG A 102 -37.82 -22.61 8.17
C ARG A 102 -37.60 -23.49 9.40
N GLY A 103 -36.57 -23.20 10.19
CA GLY A 103 -36.31 -23.83 11.49
C GLY A 103 -37.50 -23.69 12.44
N ASP A 104 -38.04 -22.48 12.59
CA ASP A 104 -39.24 -22.22 13.41
C ASP A 104 -40.46 -23.04 12.95
N ILE A 105 -40.66 -23.16 11.64
CA ILE A 105 -41.76 -23.95 11.08
C ILE A 105 -41.55 -25.44 11.39
N ALA A 106 -40.34 -25.96 11.18
CA ALA A 106 -40.00 -27.35 11.46
C ALA A 106 -40.18 -27.67 12.96
N LEU A 107 -39.68 -26.82 13.87
CA LEU A 107 -39.86 -26.97 15.31
C LEU A 107 -41.35 -26.98 15.72
N LYS A 108 -42.18 -26.12 15.11
CA LYS A 108 -43.64 -26.13 15.34
C LYS A 108 -44.28 -27.46 14.94
N TRP A 109 -43.88 -28.05 13.82
CA TRP A 109 -44.40 -29.35 13.39
C TRP A 109 -43.89 -30.47 14.28
N LEU A 110 -42.62 -30.43 14.67
CA LEU A 110 -42.04 -31.38 15.60
C LEU A 110 -42.78 -31.39 16.94
N GLN A 111 -43.08 -30.21 17.48
CA GLN A 111 -43.86 -30.07 18.70
C GLN A 111 -45.27 -30.66 18.54
N ARG A 112 -45.95 -30.40 17.42
CA ARG A 112 -47.28 -30.98 17.14
C ARG A 112 -47.26 -32.51 17.06
N CYS A 113 -46.21 -33.10 16.48
CA CYS A 113 -46.04 -34.56 16.44
C CYS A 113 -45.86 -35.14 17.84
N ARG A 114 -45.07 -34.48 18.70
CA ARG A 114 -44.93 -34.85 20.11
C ARG A 114 -46.25 -34.75 20.86
N ASP A 115 -46.99 -33.66 20.68
CA ASP A 115 -48.30 -33.44 21.30
C ASP A 115 -49.34 -34.49 20.86
N ALA A 116 -49.20 -35.01 19.64
CA ALA A 116 -50.02 -36.10 19.10
C ALA A 116 -49.58 -37.50 19.56
N GLY A 117 -48.49 -37.61 20.34
CA GLY A 117 -47.97 -38.89 20.85
C GLY A 117 -47.24 -39.73 19.80
N LEU A 118 -46.79 -39.13 18.69
CA LEU A 118 -45.99 -39.83 17.68
C LEU A 118 -44.52 -39.83 18.10
N GLU A 119 -43.89 -41.01 18.12
CA GLU A 119 -42.47 -41.18 18.47
C GLU A 119 -41.63 -41.38 17.20
N PHE A 120 -40.60 -40.56 17.01
CA PHE A 120 -39.67 -40.63 15.88
C PHE A 120 -38.23 -40.68 16.41
N GLU A 121 -37.36 -41.44 15.76
CA GLU A 121 -35.97 -41.68 16.19
C GLU A 121 -35.06 -40.43 16.04
N ASP A 122 -35.47 -39.47 15.20
CA ASP A 122 -34.73 -38.28 14.80
C ASP A 122 -35.09 -37.02 15.62
N TYR A 123 -35.83 -37.16 16.72
CA TYR A 123 -36.25 -36.01 17.54
C TYR A 123 -35.07 -35.19 18.11
N GLU A 124 -33.91 -35.80 18.31
CA GLU A 124 -32.70 -35.15 18.84
C GLU A 124 -32.04 -34.20 17.82
N ASP A 125 -32.32 -34.38 16.52
CA ASP A 125 -31.81 -33.54 15.43
C ASP A 125 -32.43 -32.14 15.45
N SER A 126 -33.47 -31.93 16.27
CA SER A 126 -34.07 -30.62 16.54
C SER A 126 -33.08 -29.58 17.08
N LYS A 127 -31.95 -30.01 17.64
CA LYS A 127 -30.84 -29.15 18.06
C LYS A 127 -30.14 -28.47 16.89
N GLU A 128 -30.22 -29.03 15.68
CA GLU A 128 -29.65 -28.42 14.48
C GLU A 128 -30.48 -27.24 13.95
N LEU A 129 -31.70 -27.05 14.46
CA LEU A 129 -32.61 -25.97 14.08
C LEU A 129 -32.43 -24.70 14.93
N GLU A 130 -31.32 -24.60 15.66
CA GLU A 130 -31.01 -23.40 16.44
C GLU A 130 -30.93 -22.15 15.53
N PRO A 131 -31.51 -21.01 15.95
CA PRO A 131 -31.47 -19.80 15.15
C PRO A 131 -30.03 -19.34 14.91
N LEU A 132 -29.70 -19.10 13.65
CA LEU A 132 -28.45 -18.46 13.25
C LEU A 132 -28.45 -16.99 13.66
N ASP A 133 -27.30 -16.50 14.11
CA ASP A 133 -27.12 -15.08 14.43
C ASP A 133 -27.17 -14.22 13.17
N ILE A 134 -28.11 -13.29 13.15
CA ILE A 134 -28.34 -12.35 12.04
C ILE A 134 -27.61 -11.07 12.40
N ASP A 135 -26.48 -10.87 11.73
CA ASP A 135 -25.70 -9.65 11.87
C ASP A 135 -26.56 -8.47 11.38
N GLN A 136 -27.03 -7.62 12.30
CA GLN A 136 -27.84 -6.43 12.00
C GLN A 136 -26.96 -5.26 11.50
N GLY A 137 -25.69 -5.52 11.19
CA GLY A 137 -24.74 -4.53 10.72
C GLY A 137 -25.06 -4.03 9.30
N GLN A 138 -25.52 -2.77 9.25
CA GLN A 138 -25.69 -1.89 8.09
C GLN A 138 -26.92 -2.15 7.21
N VAL A 139 -28.08 -1.74 7.74
CA VAL A 139 -29.04 -0.94 6.95
C VAL A 139 -28.60 0.51 6.98
#